data_AF-A0A961J2R1-F1
#
_entry.id   AF-A0A961J2R1-F1
#
_cell.length_a   1.000
_cell.length_b   1.000
_cell.length_c   1.000
_cell.angle_alpha   90.00
_cell.angle_beta   90.00
_cell.angle_gamma   90.00
#
_symmetry.space_group_name_H-M   'P 1'
#
loop_
_entity.id
_entity.type
_entity.pdbx_description
1 polymer ?
#
loop_
_entity_poly.entity_id
_entity_poly.type
_entity_poly.pdbx_seq_one_letter_code
_entity_poly.pdbx_strand_id
1 'polypeptide(L)'
;MIAHDKFQSPEELDQLLGALSLRLHHLNRVAIGESTYVWWLAELLRAAGELAPLMRDEAVRSAFGDGWTRGDSLDPKAQILKMLEERMPSR
;
A
#
# COMPACT_ATOMS: atom_id res chain seq x y z
N MET A 1 -22.48 9.87 13.35
CA MET A 1 -21.50 9.13 12.54
C MET A 1 -20.14 9.47 13.13
N ILE A 2 -19.55 8.56 13.91
CA ILE A 2 -18.31 8.85 14.64
C ILE A 2 -17.17 8.76 13.63
N ALA A 3 -16.55 9.90 13.33
CA ALA A 3 -15.26 9.99 12.69
C ALA A 3 -14.20 9.38 13.63
N HIS A 4 -13.85 8.11 13.40
CA HIS A 4 -12.72 7.44 14.04
C HIS A 4 -11.50 7.67 13.13
N ASP A 5 -11.07 8.93 12.99
CA ASP A 5 -10.08 9.38 12.00
C ASP A 5 -8.63 8.98 12.35
N LYS A 6 -8.42 7.87 13.06
CA LYS A 6 -7.10 7.39 13.44
C LYS A 6 -6.99 5.89 13.21
N PHE A 7 -6.16 5.52 12.24
CA PHE A 7 -5.58 4.18 12.17
C PHE A 7 -4.73 3.96 13.41
N GLN A 8 -5.02 2.91 14.15
CA GLN A 8 -4.33 2.57 15.40
C GLN A 8 -3.18 1.60 15.16
N SER A 9 -3.10 0.98 13.98
CA SER A 9 -1.99 0.10 13.63
C SER A 9 -1.75 -0.02 12.13
N PRO A 10 -0.54 -0.46 11.71
CA PRO A 10 -0.28 -0.78 10.31
C PRO A 10 -1.14 -1.92 9.76
N GLU A 11 -1.58 -2.84 10.63
CA GLU A 11 -2.50 -3.92 10.24
C GLU A 11 -3.90 -3.39 9.90
N GLU A 12 -4.38 -2.34 10.58
CA GLU A 12 -5.63 -1.67 10.20
C GLU A 12 -5.51 -0.96 8.84
N LEU A 13 -4.33 -0.43 8.52
CA LEU A 13 -4.05 0.17 7.22
C LEU A 13 -4.06 -0.89 6.11
N ASP A 14 -3.44 -2.05 6.32
CA ASP A 14 -3.52 -3.19 5.38
C ASP A 14 -4.98 -3.61 5.14
N GLN A 15 -5.76 -3.78 6.21
CA GLN A 15 -7.16 -4.16 6.11
C GLN A 15 -8.00 -3.13 5.35
N LEU A 16 -7.80 -1.83 5.61
CA LEU A 16 -8.50 -0.78 4.88
C LEU A 16 -8.14 -0.81 3.39
N LEU A 17 -6.86 -0.82 3.07
CA LEU A 17 -6.40 -0.78 1.68
C LEU A 17 -6.82 -2.05 0.91
N GLY A 18 -6.82 -3.21 1.58
CA GLY A 18 -7.39 -4.45 1.05
C GLY A 18 -8.90 -4.33 0.78
N ALA A 19 -9.67 -3.77 1.72
CA ALA A 19 -11.11 -3.55 1.53
C ALA A 19 -11.41 -2.58 0.38
N LEU A 20 -10.62 -1.51 0.25
CA LEU A 20 -10.72 -0.56 -0.86
C LEU A 20 -10.36 -1.19 -2.20
N SER A 21 -9.31 -2.02 -2.26
CA SER A 21 -8.94 -2.80 -3.44
C SER A 21 -10.09 -3.69 -3.91
N LEU A 22 -10.67 -4.49 -3.01
CA LEU A 22 -11.83 -5.34 -3.30
C LEU A 22 -13.03 -4.53 -3.80
N ARG A 23 -13.31 -3.38 -3.17
CA ARG A 23 -14.38 -2.49 -3.59
C ARG A 23 -14.13 -1.92 -4.98
N LEU A 24 -12.89 -1.58 -5.30
CA LEU A 24 -12.51 -1.03 -6.58
C LEU A 24 -12.60 -2.08 -7.69
N HIS A 25 -12.17 -3.33 -7.43
CA HIS A 25 -12.39 -4.46 -8.34
C HIS A 25 -13.88 -4.68 -8.64
N HIS A 26 -14.72 -4.65 -7.60
CA HIS A 26 -16.17 -4.76 -7.78
C HIS A 26 -16.72 -3.63 -8.65
N LEU A 27 -16.40 -2.37 -8.33
CA LEU A 27 -16.84 -1.20 -9.10
C LEU A 27 -16.33 -1.25 -10.55
N ASN A 28 -15.11 -1.74 -10.76
CA ASN A 28 -14.55 -1.89 -12.10
C ASN A 28 -15.46 -2.75 -12.98
N ARG A 29 -15.92 -3.88 -12.42
CA ARG A 29 -16.79 -4.83 -13.10
C ARG A 29 -18.23 -4.32 -13.28
N VAL A 30 -18.80 -3.65 -12.28
CA VAL A 30 -20.25 -3.30 -12.31
C VAL A 30 -20.55 -1.90 -12.85
N ALA A 31 -19.57 -0.99 -12.85
CA ALA A 31 -19.81 0.43 -13.13
C ALA A 31 -18.77 1.11 -14.03
N ILE A 32 -17.57 0.56 -14.18
CA ILE A 32 -16.45 1.23 -14.88
C ILE A 32 -16.00 0.46 -16.14
N GLY A 33 -16.77 -0.54 -16.56
CA GLY A 33 -16.58 -1.22 -17.84
C GLY A 33 -15.28 -2.03 -17.95
N GLU A 34 -14.83 -2.63 -16.84
CA GLU A 34 -13.65 -3.50 -16.81
C GLU A 34 -12.34 -2.82 -17.27
N SER A 35 -12.18 -1.55 -16.89
CA SER A 35 -10.98 -0.77 -17.18
C SER A 35 -9.72 -1.41 -16.61
N THR A 36 -8.73 -1.66 -17.47
CA THR A 36 -7.39 -2.12 -17.08
C THR A 36 -6.71 -1.15 -16.11
N TYR A 37 -6.94 0.16 -16.27
CA TYR A 37 -6.37 1.15 -15.36
C TYR A 37 -6.89 0.98 -13.93
N VAL A 38 -8.20 0.81 -13.78
CA VAL A 38 -8.84 0.61 -12.47
C VAL A 38 -8.41 -0.70 -11.84
N TRP A 39 -8.21 -1.75 -12.66
CA TRP A 39 -7.65 -3.01 -12.20
C TRP A 39 -6.25 -2.81 -11.60
N TRP A 40 -5.33 -2.16 -12.32
CA TRP A 40 -3.99 -1.87 -11.78
C TRP A 40 -4.01 -0.96 -10.55
N LEU A 41 -4.94 -0.02 -10.49
CA LEU A 41 -5.12 0.82 -9.30
C LEU A 41 -5.54 -0.01 -8.09
N ALA A 42 -6.43 -0.99 -8.28
CA ALA A 42 -6.84 -1.91 -7.21
C ALA A 42 -5.67 -2.79 -6.74
N GLU A 43 -4.84 -3.29 -7.66
CA GLU A 43 -3.64 -4.05 -7.33
C GLU A 43 -2.61 -3.20 -6.57
N LEU A 44 -2.42 -1.94 -6.98
CA LEU A 44 -1.53 -1.01 -6.29
C LEU A 44 -1.98 -0.75 -4.85
N LEU A 45 -3.29 -0.56 -4.62
CA LEU A 45 -3.84 -0.40 -3.27
C LEU A 45 -3.59 -1.65 -2.43
N ARG A 46 -3.76 -2.85 -3.01
CA ARG A 46 -3.50 -4.10 -2.31
C ARG A 46 -2.02 -4.22 -1.92
N ALA A 47 -1.11 -4.01 -2.87
CA ALA A 47 0.33 -4.04 -2.64
C ALA A 47 0.78 -3.02 -1.59
N ALA A 48 0.20 -1.82 -1.60
CA ALA A 48 0.47 -0.80 -0.58
C ALA A 48 0.01 -1.23 0.82
N GLY A 49 -1.14 -1.91 0.93
CA GLY A 49 -1.60 -2.52 2.18
C GLY A 49 -0.61 -3.53 2.74
N GLU A 50 -0.09 -4.40 1.87
CA GLU A 50 0.90 -5.42 2.26
C GLU A 50 2.25 -4.86 2.69
N LEU A 51 2.56 -3.59 2.37
CA LEU A 51 3.73 -2.89 2.89
C LEU A 51 3.51 -2.31 4.28
N ALA A 52 2.27 -2.07 4.71
CA ALA A 52 2.00 -1.40 5.99
C ALA A 52 2.66 -2.11 7.19
N PRO A 53 2.61 -3.46 7.35
CA PRO A 53 3.28 -4.14 8.46
C PRO A 53 4.79 -3.87 8.53
N LEU A 54 5.44 -3.59 7.39
CA LEU A 54 6.87 -3.28 7.32
C LEU A 54 7.24 -1.96 8.00
N MET A 55 6.27 -1.09 8.31
CA MET A 55 6.54 0.14 9.07
C MET A 55 7.10 -0.13 10.47
N ARG A 56 6.90 -1.35 11.01
CA ARG A 56 7.47 -1.79 12.28
C ARG A 56 8.78 -2.56 12.13
N ASP A 57 9.17 -2.91 10.91
CA ASP A 57 10.39 -3.67 10.64
C ASP A 57 11.63 -2.79 10.88
N GLU A 58 12.59 -3.31 11.64
CA GLU A 58 13.79 -2.57 12.03
C GLU A 58 14.72 -2.29 10.84
N ALA A 59 14.83 -3.23 9.90
CA ALA A 59 15.64 -3.04 8.71
C ALA A 59 15.02 -1.99 7.78
N VAL A 60 13.69 -1.98 7.68
CA VAL A 60 12.95 -0.94 6.94
C VAL A 60 13.09 0.41 7.63
N ARG A 61 12.98 0.48 8.96
CA ARG A 61 13.24 1.73 9.70
C ARG A 61 14.68 2.22 9.52
N SER A 62 15.67 1.33 9.54
CA SER A 62 17.07 1.69 9.27
C SER A 62 17.26 2.22 7.85
N ALA A 63 16.61 1.59 6.86
CA ALA A 63 16.74 2.00 5.47
C ALA A 63 16.06 3.34 5.17
N PHE A 64 14.90 3.61 5.78
CA PHE A 64 14.05 4.76 5.44
C PHE A 64 14.06 5.89 6.48
N GLY A 65 14.45 5.61 7.72
CA GLY A 65 14.34 6.52 8.85
C GLY A 65 12.95 6.53 9.49
N ASP A 66 12.77 7.39 10.49
CA ASP A 66 11.53 7.51 11.27
C ASP A 66 11.05 8.97 11.43
N GLY A 67 11.53 9.86 10.56
CA GLY A 67 11.22 11.30 10.57
C GLY A 67 12.07 12.12 11.55
N TRP A 68 12.76 11.47 12.49
CA TRP A 68 13.75 12.08 13.38
C TRP A 68 15.16 11.63 13.07
N THR A 69 15.31 10.35 12.72
CA THR A 69 16.54 9.75 12.20
C THR A 69 16.47 9.63 10.68
N ARG A 70 17.58 9.95 10.03
CA ARG A 70 17.73 9.76 8.58
C ARG A 70 18.03 8.29 8.31
N GLY A 71 17.33 7.69 7.35
CA GLY A 71 17.64 6.34 6.89
C GLY A 71 18.88 6.26 5.99
N ASP A 72 19.41 5.05 5.85
CA ASP A 72 20.66 4.77 5.12
C ASP A 72 20.49 4.61 3.60
N SER A 73 19.25 4.55 3.11
CA SER A 73 18.98 4.32 1.68
C SER A 73 19.42 5.52 0.83
N LEU A 74 20.18 5.22 -0.24
CA LEU A 74 20.63 6.22 -1.23
C LEU A 74 19.49 6.65 -2.18
N ASP A 75 18.49 5.79 -2.38
CA ASP A 75 17.30 6.06 -3.19
C ASP A 75 16.06 5.37 -2.59
N PRO A 76 15.49 5.94 -1.50
CA PRO A 76 14.33 5.35 -0.84
C PRO A 76 13.11 5.26 -1.78
N LYS A 77 12.97 6.21 -2.72
CA LYS A 77 11.85 6.20 -3.66
C LYS A 77 11.91 4.98 -4.59
N ALA A 78 13.08 4.71 -5.20
CA ALA A 78 13.24 3.54 -6.06
C ALA A 78 13.00 2.24 -5.29
N GLN A 79 13.45 2.17 -4.03
CA GLN A 79 13.23 1.01 -3.17
C GLN A 79 11.75 0.78 -2.87
N ILE A 80 10.96 1.82 -2.59
CA ILE A 80 9.49 1.70 -2.43
C ILE A 80 8.84 1.18 -3.71
N LEU A 81 9.19 1.76 -4.86
CA LEU A 81 8.64 1.34 -6.15
C LEU A 81 8.95 -0.13 -6.44
N LYS A 82 10.17 -0.59 -6.13
CA LYS A 82 10.54 -2.00 -6.25
C LYS A 82 9.73 -2.89 -5.32
N MET A 83 9.56 -2.51 -4.05
CA MET A 83 8.76 -3.28 -3.09
C MET A 83 7.29 -3.39 -3.49
N LEU A 84 6.74 -2.35 -4.13
CA LEU A 84 5.39 -2.38 -4.72
C LEU A 84 5.34 -3.33 -5.92
N GLU A 85 6.30 -3.20 -6.84
CA GLU A 85 6.39 -4.04 -8.04
C GLU A 85 6.47 -5.54 -7.69
N GLU A 86 7.27 -5.91 -6.69
CA GLU A 86 7.42 -7.30 -6.21
C GLU A 86 6.11 -7.92 -5.67
N ARG A 87 5.15 -7.08 -5.26
CA ARG A 87 3.84 -7.50 -4.72
C ARG A 87 2.71 -7.41 -5.73
N MET A 88 2.93 -6.68 -6.82
CA MET A 88 1.94 -6.55 -7.89
C MET A 88 2.01 -7.76 -8.83
N PRO A 89 0.88 -8.16 -9.42
CA PRO A 89 0.87 -9.26 -10.39
C PRO A 89 1.75 -8.93 -11.61
N SER A 90 2.49 -9.93 -12.08
CA SER A 90 3.19 -9.84 -13.36
C SER A 90 2.18 -9.83 -14.51
N ARG A 91 2.45 -9.04 -15.55
CA ARG A 91 1.66 -9.01 -16.79
C ARG A 91 1.67 -10.35 -17.52
#